data_AF-A0A2S2GG49-F1
#
_entry.id   AF-A0A2S2GG49-F1
#
_cell.length_a   1.000
_cell.length_b   1.000
_cell.length_c   1.000
_cell.angle_alpha   90.00
_cell.angle_beta   90.00
_cell.angle_gamma   90.00
#
_symmetry.space_group_name_H-M   'P 1'
#
loop_
_entity.id
_entity.type
_entity.pdbx_description
1 polymer ?
#
loop_
_entity_poly.entity_id
_entity_poly.type
_entity_poly.pdbx_seq_one_letter_code
_entity_poly.pdbx_strand_id
1 'polypeptide(L)'
;MSPSSTAIRRTVEAYLGRHPGERDALAGLLAALERAFDATARMPLPGHITCSAVVIDRQGRALHVRHPATGELVHTPGSHIEPEDRTLLAAALRATVEEAGIAPGTLCLTRQMLGTPIDIDVHDVAASPSNGEPARHYDIRYVFYLAVEEPPTIARPDEKGAAAQWLPQAEVTSPTLRAKLLAARLDGRPEPVNASALIYDATGRYLLHLRDHKPGVIWESGAFALLGGGRTHDDQSLEGTLMRELSEEVPDLRLEDVTPYSVGAATSIDGLSVPVQVFAGRWRGTDRLRLHEGVLLRWFTPDDLDRLRLSPATRELIRQHAAENPPNIKPAVAPPVWDWGSQGVLNGVGVHLHLEDAEGRVLLGLRHPDSKYADNTWHYLAGRCEQEPALACLVREAWEEAGLVIDPADVELVHVIHVVDAPGSLPLMQLVFRARRWEGTPEVREPDKCLAWQWWPRHELPDRIVSYTRTAITAISEGRPYSEMGW
;
A
#
# COMPACT_ATOMS: atom_id res chain seq x y z
N MET A 1 25.60 -0.52 -0.46
CA MET A 1 26.29 0.66 -1.02
C MET A 1 26.48 1.62 0.13
N SER A 2 27.72 2.01 0.38
CA SER A 2 28.09 3.02 1.38
C SER A 2 27.36 4.35 1.16
N PRO A 3 27.15 5.16 2.21
CA PRO A 3 26.46 6.44 2.09
C PRO A 3 27.19 7.39 1.13
N SER A 4 26.45 7.97 0.18
CA SER A 4 27.02 8.93 -0.77
C SER A 4 27.47 10.24 -0.09
N SER A 5 28.48 10.92 -0.63
CA SER A 5 28.93 12.23 -0.13
C SER A 5 27.82 13.27 -0.08
N THR A 6 26.84 13.21 -0.99
CA THR A 6 25.65 14.06 -1.00
C THR A 6 24.74 13.80 0.21
N ALA A 7 24.53 12.52 0.56
CA ALA A 7 23.74 12.16 1.73
C ALA A 7 24.45 12.59 3.03
N ILE A 8 25.77 12.37 3.11
CA ILE A 8 26.60 12.80 4.25
C ILE A 8 26.54 14.32 4.40
N ARG A 9 26.71 15.08 3.31
CA ARG A 9 26.60 16.55 3.35
C ARG A 9 25.25 16.99 3.90
N ARG A 10 24.15 16.41 3.42
CA ARG A 10 22.80 16.76 3.90
C ARG A 10 22.68 16.54 5.41
N THR A 11 23.22 15.45 5.93
CA THR A 11 23.28 15.18 7.37
C THR A 11 24.06 16.25 8.13
N VAL A 12 25.24 16.63 7.65
CA VAL A 12 26.10 17.65 8.28
C VAL A 12 25.44 19.04 8.21
N GLU A 13 24.81 19.39 7.10
CA GLU A 13 24.10 20.67 6.94
C GLU A 13 22.87 20.75 7.86
N ALA A 14 22.08 19.67 7.97
CA ALA A 14 20.96 19.61 8.91
C ALA A 14 21.42 19.73 10.37
N TYR A 15 22.57 19.14 10.70
CA TYR A 15 23.22 19.31 12.00
C TYR A 15 23.63 20.77 12.24
N LEU A 16 24.31 21.40 11.27
CA LEU A 16 24.76 22.79 11.36
C LEU A 16 23.60 23.80 11.42
N GLY A 17 22.42 23.45 10.90
CA GLY A 17 21.20 24.25 11.08
C GLY A 17 20.82 24.42 12.56
N ARG A 18 21.09 23.39 13.40
CA ARG A 18 20.85 23.42 14.85
C ARG A 18 22.06 23.91 15.65
N HIS A 19 23.27 23.72 15.10
CA HIS A 19 24.53 24.12 15.73
C HIS A 19 25.36 25.05 14.83
N PRO A 20 24.85 26.26 14.50
CA PRO A 20 25.50 27.13 13.53
C PRO A 20 26.91 27.59 13.94
N GLY A 21 27.19 27.65 15.25
CA GLY A 21 28.50 28.02 15.80
C GLY A 21 29.61 26.98 15.56
N GLU A 22 29.28 25.78 15.08
CA GLU A 22 30.27 24.71 14.84
C GLU A 22 30.70 24.62 13.37
N ARG A 23 30.22 25.52 12.51
CA ARG A 23 30.53 25.51 11.08
C ARG A 23 32.02 25.62 10.80
N ASP A 24 32.74 26.47 11.54
CA ASP A 24 34.18 26.67 11.36
C ASP A 24 34.96 25.41 11.75
N ALA A 25 34.54 24.71 12.81
CA ALA A 25 35.15 23.44 13.23
C ALA A 25 34.95 22.33 12.18
N LEU A 26 33.83 22.35 11.46
CA LEU A 26 33.50 21.37 10.41
C LEU A 26 33.89 21.81 9.00
N ALA A 27 34.57 22.96 8.83
CA ALA A 27 34.95 23.48 7.51
C ALA A 27 35.83 22.49 6.73
N GLY A 28 36.72 21.76 7.43
CA GLY A 28 37.56 20.71 6.83
C GLY A 28 36.75 19.55 6.24
N LEU A 29 35.71 19.10 6.94
CA LEU A 29 34.79 18.05 6.47
C LEU A 29 33.97 18.53 5.27
N LEU A 30 33.41 19.74 5.34
CA LEU A 30 32.62 20.33 4.26
C LEU A 30 33.45 20.45 2.96
N ALA A 31 34.69 20.93 3.07
CA ALA A 31 35.61 21.02 1.95
C ALA A 31 35.99 19.64 1.36
N ALA A 32 36.15 18.62 2.21
CA ALA A 32 36.41 17.25 1.76
C ALA A 32 35.23 16.69 0.96
N LEU A 33 33.99 16.94 1.42
CA LEU A 33 32.75 16.52 0.75
C LEU A 33 32.48 17.27 -0.56
N GLU A 34 33.07 18.46 -0.78
CA GLU A 34 33.01 19.19 -2.07
C GLU A 34 33.91 18.60 -3.14
N ARG A 35 35.05 18.05 -2.74
CA ARG A 35 36.07 17.56 -3.69
C ARG A 35 35.82 16.13 -4.17
N ALA A 36 34.65 15.56 -3.88
CA ALA A 36 34.27 14.18 -4.17
C ALA A 36 35.28 13.13 -3.65
N PHE A 37 36.00 13.46 -2.57
CA PHE A 37 36.81 12.47 -1.86
C PHE A 37 35.90 11.49 -1.12
N ASP A 38 36.33 10.23 -1.06
CA ASP A 38 35.68 9.23 -0.22
C ASP A 38 36.03 9.49 1.24
N ALA A 39 35.24 10.34 1.89
CA ALA A 39 35.39 10.67 3.31
C ALA A 39 35.06 9.47 4.23
N THR A 40 34.60 8.34 3.68
CA THR A 40 34.34 7.09 4.41
C THR A 40 35.52 6.12 4.36
N ALA A 41 36.47 6.31 3.44
CA ALA A 41 37.67 5.50 3.33
C ALA A 41 38.65 5.77 4.48
N ARG A 42 39.29 4.70 4.98
CA ARG A 42 40.28 4.74 6.08
C ARG A 42 41.65 5.33 5.68
N MET A 43 41.72 6.18 4.66
CA MET A 43 42.96 6.74 4.11
C MET A 43 43.22 8.17 4.63
N PRO A 44 44.49 8.58 4.79
CA PRO A 44 44.81 9.86 5.39
C PRO A 44 44.60 11.01 4.39
N LEU A 45 43.82 12.00 4.85
CA LEU A 45 43.81 13.43 4.51
C LEU A 45 42.55 13.98 3.81
N PRO A 46 41.92 15.03 4.37
CA PRO A 46 42.24 15.77 5.61
C PRO A 46 41.60 15.19 6.89
N GLY A 47 41.04 13.97 6.81
CA GLY A 47 40.37 13.24 7.90
C GLY A 47 39.25 12.37 7.33
N HIS A 48 38.71 11.44 8.13
CA HIS A 48 37.64 10.54 7.69
C HIS A 48 36.52 10.43 8.75
N ILE A 49 35.37 9.91 8.33
CA ILE A 49 34.16 9.87 9.14
C ILE A 49 34.12 8.57 9.95
N THR A 50 33.79 8.70 11.23
CA THR A 50 33.36 7.60 12.09
C THR A 50 31.94 7.85 12.57
N CYS A 51 31.26 6.79 13.00
CA CYS A 51 29.92 6.88 13.52
C CYS A 51 29.85 6.24 14.90
N SER A 52 29.24 6.95 15.84
CA SER A 52 29.07 6.48 17.21
C SER A 52 27.61 6.55 17.68
N ALA A 53 27.27 5.72 18.66
CA ALA A 53 25.94 5.61 19.22
C ALA A 53 25.90 5.99 20.69
N VAL A 54 25.10 6.99 21.03
CA VAL A 54 24.72 7.35 22.39
C VAL A 54 23.45 6.60 22.71
N VAL A 55 23.54 5.52 23.48
CA VAL A 55 22.35 4.79 23.94
C VAL A 55 21.92 5.35 25.29
N ILE A 56 20.66 5.76 25.41
CA ILE A 56 20.05 6.27 26.64
C ILE A 56 19.03 5.26 27.19
N ASP A 57 19.15 4.91 28.47
CA ASP A 57 18.22 4.00 29.14
C ASP A 57 16.95 4.70 29.67
N ARG A 58 16.04 3.91 30.24
CA ARG A 58 14.77 4.39 30.83
C ARG A 58 14.95 5.34 32.04
N GLN A 59 16.15 5.43 32.59
CA GLN A 59 16.50 6.34 33.69
C GLN A 59 17.19 7.61 33.18
N GLY A 60 17.31 7.78 31.86
CA GLY A 60 18.01 8.92 31.25
C GLY A 60 19.53 8.84 31.40
N ARG A 61 20.11 7.67 31.62
CA ARG A 61 21.57 7.47 31.69
C ARG A 61 22.12 7.08 30.32
N ALA A 62 23.33 7.52 30.01
CA ALA A 62 24.03 7.22 28.79
C ALA A 62 25.01 6.04 28.95
N LEU A 63 24.98 5.12 27.99
CA LEU A 63 25.92 4.01 27.92
C LEU A 63 27.32 4.52 27.58
N HIS A 64 28.28 4.13 28.40
CA HIS A 64 29.71 4.31 28.14
C HIS A 64 30.38 2.96 28.07
N VAL A 65 31.22 2.76 27.07
CA VAL A 65 32.12 1.63 26.92
C VAL A 65 33.57 2.07 27.18
N ARG A 66 34.39 1.16 27.71
CA ARG A 66 35.81 1.40 27.94
C ARG A 66 36.54 1.32 26.62
N HIS A 67 37.44 2.27 26.40
CA HIS A 67 38.27 2.26 25.21
C HIS A 67 39.24 1.06 25.26
N PRO A 68 39.32 0.24 24.19
CA PRO A 68 40.05 -1.03 24.22
C PRO A 68 41.56 -0.86 24.44
N ALA A 69 42.16 0.25 24.01
CA ALA A 69 43.60 0.46 24.16
C ALA A 69 44.02 1.18 25.46
N THR A 70 43.14 2.00 26.05
CA THR A 70 43.47 2.82 27.24
C THR A 70 42.77 2.32 28.51
N GLY A 71 41.72 1.52 28.40
CA GLY A 71 40.91 1.02 29.52
C GLY A 71 40.08 2.09 30.22
N GLU A 72 40.12 3.34 29.74
CA GLU A 72 39.38 4.46 30.30
C GLU A 72 37.90 4.40 29.88
N LEU A 73 37.01 4.77 30.80
CA LEU A 73 35.56 4.81 30.59
C LEU A 73 35.18 6.16 29.94
N VAL A 74 35.30 6.24 28.63
CA VAL A 74 35.19 7.53 27.92
C VAL A 74 34.33 7.44 26.66
N HIS A 75 34.11 6.24 26.10
CA HIS A 75 33.67 6.10 24.72
C HIS A 75 32.20 5.68 24.59
N THR A 76 31.51 6.19 23.58
CA THR A 76 30.24 5.66 23.07
C THR A 76 30.54 4.57 22.04
N PRO A 77 29.80 3.45 21.94
CA PRO A 77 30.05 2.45 20.90
C PRO A 77 30.18 3.09 19.52
N GLY A 78 31.27 2.84 18.78
CA GLY A 78 31.54 3.59 17.57
C GLY A 78 32.63 3.02 16.68
N SER A 79 32.39 3.03 15.36
CA SER A 79 33.29 2.40 14.40
C SER A 79 33.41 3.21 13.10
N HIS A 80 34.35 2.80 12.24
CA HIS A 80 34.41 3.28 10.87
C HIS A 80 33.19 2.80 10.08
N ILE A 81 32.93 3.47 8.96
CA ILE A 81 31.89 3.06 8.01
C ILE A 81 32.43 1.89 7.18
N GLU A 82 31.64 0.83 7.06
CA GLU A 82 31.93 -0.35 6.24
C GLU A 82 31.17 -0.31 4.91
N PRO A 83 31.61 -1.06 3.87
CA PRO A 83 30.94 -1.14 2.57
C PRO A 83 29.45 -1.51 2.61
N GLU A 84 29.06 -2.28 3.63
CA GLU A 84 27.70 -2.77 3.86
C GLU A 84 26.80 -1.73 4.53
N ASP A 85 27.37 -0.72 5.19
CA ASP A 85 26.61 0.32 5.89
C ASP A 85 25.89 1.22 4.88
N ARG A 86 24.56 1.15 4.83
CA ARG A 86 23.76 1.97 3.90
C ARG A 86 23.69 3.44 4.30
N THR A 87 23.76 3.70 5.60
CA THR A 87 23.64 5.03 6.19
C THR A 87 24.65 5.17 7.32
N LEU A 88 24.99 6.42 7.66
CA LEU A 88 25.82 6.74 8.82
C LEU A 88 25.19 6.22 10.13
N LEU A 89 23.86 6.27 10.23
CA LEU A 89 23.11 5.76 11.37
C LEU A 89 23.22 4.23 11.48
N ALA A 90 23.18 3.51 10.34
CA ALA A 90 23.37 2.06 10.31
C ALA A 90 24.76 1.66 10.80
N ALA A 91 25.80 2.43 10.44
CA ALA A 91 27.17 2.21 10.94
C ALA A 91 27.25 2.35 12.48
N ALA A 92 26.59 3.37 13.05
CA ALA A 92 26.49 3.53 14.51
C ALA A 92 25.74 2.37 15.19
N LEU A 93 24.66 1.87 14.56
CA LEU A 93 23.92 0.71 15.07
C LEU A 93 24.76 -0.56 15.05
N ARG A 94 25.46 -0.83 13.95
CA ARG A 94 26.38 -1.97 13.85
C ARG A 94 27.44 -1.93 14.95
N ALA A 95 28.07 -0.78 15.16
CA ALA A 95 29.04 -0.59 16.24
C ALA A 95 28.43 -0.89 17.63
N THR A 96 27.18 -0.50 17.85
CA THR A 96 26.47 -0.79 19.10
C THR A 96 26.26 -2.29 19.32
N VAL A 97 25.97 -3.03 18.25
CA VAL A 97 25.83 -4.49 18.31
C VAL A 97 27.19 -5.13 18.61
N GLU A 98 28.24 -4.72 17.91
CA GLU A 98 29.58 -5.31 18.00
C GLU A 98 30.24 -5.03 19.36
N GLU A 99 30.18 -3.80 19.85
CA GLU A 99 30.90 -3.39 21.06
C GLU A 99 30.09 -3.54 22.35
N ALA A 100 28.76 -3.44 22.29
CA ALA A 100 27.89 -3.51 23.47
C ALA A 100 26.94 -4.72 23.46
N GLY A 101 26.87 -5.49 22.39
CA GLY A 101 25.97 -6.65 22.29
C GLY A 101 24.47 -6.28 22.32
N ILE A 102 24.13 -5.01 22.08
CA ILE A 102 22.75 -4.52 22.14
C ILE A 102 22.11 -4.70 20.76
N ALA A 103 21.11 -5.58 20.67
CA ALA A 103 20.43 -5.86 19.42
C ALA A 103 19.65 -4.63 18.91
N PRO A 104 19.61 -4.35 17.59
CA PRO A 104 18.95 -3.16 17.04
C PRO A 104 17.46 -3.07 17.40
N GLY A 105 16.75 -4.21 17.47
CA GLY A 105 15.33 -4.25 17.84
C GLY A 105 15.03 -3.83 19.29
N THR A 106 16.06 -3.66 20.13
CA THR A 106 15.93 -3.12 21.49
C THR A 106 16.14 -1.61 21.54
N LEU A 107 16.44 -0.97 20.40
CA LEU A 107 16.69 0.45 20.26
C LEU A 107 15.59 1.12 19.43
N CYS A 108 15.32 2.38 19.70
CA CYS A 108 14.42 3.22 18.92
C CYS A 108 14.98 4.65 18.81
N LEU A 109 14.49 5.38 17.81
CA LEU A 109 14.85 6.79 17.63
C LEU A 109 14.21 7.66 18.72
N THR A 110 14.87 8.78 19.03
CA THR A 110 14.31 9.79 19.93
C THR A 110 13.47 10.79 19.13
N ARG A 111 12.38 11.29 19.71
CA ARG A 111 11.56 12.35 19.08
C ARG A 111 12.37 13.62 18.84
N GLN A 112 13.32 13.91 19.70
CA GLN A 112 14.12 15.13 19.67
C GLN A 112 15.06 15.14 18.45
N MET A 113 15.57 13.98 18.04
CA MET A 113 16.57 13.91 16.97
C MET A 113 16.04 13.29 15.69
N LEU A 114 15.02 12.42 15.72
CA LEU A 114 14.42 11.78 14.54
C LEU A 114 15.47 11.16 13.59
N GLY A 115 16.53 10.57 14.14
CA GLY A 115 17.63 9.98 13.36
C GLY A 115 18.67 10.98 12.83
N THR A 116 18.64 12.25 13.26
CA THR A 116 19.73 13.20 13.02
C THR A 116 20.82 13.10 14.10
N PRO A 117 22.07 13.47 13.80
CA PRO A 117 23.16 13.40 14.79
C PRO A 117 22.92 14.36 15.95
N ILE A 118 23.26 13.97 17.18
CA ILE A 118 23.24 14.87 18.33
C ILE A 118 24.53 15.69 18.45
N ASP A 119 25.65 15.16 17.95
CA ASP A 119 26.98 15.76 18.08
C ASP A 119 27.84 15.34 16.87
N ILE A 120 28.72 16.22 16.42
CA ILE A 120 29.81 15.88 15.49
C ILE A 120 31.11 16.32 16.16
N ASP A 121 31.87 15.35 16.64
CA ASP A 121 33.12 15.59 17.36
C ASP A 121 34.31 15.51 16.41
N VAL A 122 35.27 16.42 16.59
CA VAL A 122 36.48 16.48 15.77
C VAL A 122 37.67 16.24 16.68
N HIS A 123 38.32 15.10 16.52
CA HIS A 123 39.48 14.73 17.32
C HIS A 123 40.56 14.06 16.47
N ASP A 124 41.81 14.24 16.89
CA ASP A 124 42.96 13.61 16.26
C ASP A 124 43.25 12.28 16.98
N VAL A 125 43.40 11.20 16.19
CA VAL A 125 43.75 9.87 16.67
C VAL A 125 45.22 9.62 16.38
N ALA A 126 45.96 9.20 17.41
CA ALA A 126 47.37 8.87 17.30
C ALA A 126 47.59 7.72 16.30
N ALA A 127 48.70 7.76 15.57
CA ALA A 127 49.07 6.71 14.63
C ALA A 127 49.12 5.35 15.33
N SER A 128 48.36 4.37 14.84
CA SER A 128 48.53 2.98 15.27
C SER A 128 49.69 2.33 14.52
N PRO A 129 50.29 1.25 15.07
CA PRO A 129 51.33 0.48 14.37
C PRO A 129 50.88 -0.08 13.01
N SER A 130 49.57 -0.20 12.77
CA SER A 130 49.00 -0.72 11.51
C SER A 130 48.71 0.35 10.47
N ASN A 131 48.50 1.61 10.87
CA ASN A 131 47.98 2.66 9.98
C ASN A 131 48.99 3.79 9.70
N GLY A 132 50.14 3.80 10.38
CA GLY A 132 51.34 4.57 10.00
C GLY A 132 51.30 6.10 10.16
N GLU A 133 50.12 6.73 10.13
CA GLU A 133 49.96 8.19 10.24
C GLU A 133 48.83 8.58 11.23
N PRO A 134 48.98 9.72 11.95
CA PRO A 134 47.89 10.27 12.75
C PRO A 134 46.73 10.68 11.84
N ALA A 135 45.51 10.33 12.23
CA ALA A 135 44.31 10.62 11.45
C ALA A 135 43.36 11.53 12.21
N ARG A 136 42.69 12.42 11.49
CA ARG A 136 41.60 13.24 12.03
C ARG A 136 40.27 12.51 11.83
N HIS A 137 39.52 12.32 12.92
CA HIS A 137 38.19 11.74 12.88
C HIS A 137 37.13 12.84 12.95
N TYR A 138 36.12 12.72 12.11
CA TYR A 138 34.86 13.44 12.22
C TYR A 138 33.81 12.44 12.71
N ASP A 139 33.64 12.38 14.03
CA ASP A 139 32.79 11.38 14.69
C ASP A 139 31.35 11.86 14.77
N ILE A 140 30.48 11.27 13.95
CA ILE A 140 29.07 11.61 13.86
C ILE A 140 28.28 10.76 14.84
N ARG A 141 27.76 11.38 15.90
CA ARG A 141 27.12 10.68 17.01
C ARG A 141 25.60 10.70 16.88
N TYR A 142 24.99 9.52 16.88
CA TYR A 142 23.54 9.35 16.88
C TYR A 142 23.06 8.97 18.27
N VAL A 143 21.82 9.32 18.60
CA VAL A 143 21.23 8.97 19.90
C VAL A 143 20.05 8.01 19.72
N PHE A 144 19.98 7.02 20.61
CA PHE A 144 18.93 6.01 20.63
C PHE A 144 18.38 5.86 22.05
N TYR A 145 17.10 5.54 22.16
CA TYR A 145 16.51 5.05 23.41
C TYR A 145 16.46 3.53 23.43
N LEU A 146 16.67 2.95 24.61
CA LEU A 146 16.27 1.58 24.88
C LEU A 146 14.74 1.46 24.81
N ALA A 147 14.27 0.73 23.80
CA ALA A 147 12.87 0.41 23.60
C ALA A 147 12.35 -0.56 24.66
N VAL A 148 13.23 -1.40 25.22
CA VAL A 148 12.92 -2.35 26.31
C VAL A 148 12.93 -1.67 27.69
N GLU A 149 12.19 -2.23 28.65
CA GLU A 149 12.10 -1.66 30.01
C GLU A 149 13.38 -1.88 30.81
N GLU A 150 13.92 -3.09 30.77
CA GLU A 150 15.17 -3.43 31.44
C GLU A 150 16.34 -3.35 30.45
N PRO A 151 17.46 -2.70 30.82
CA PRO A 151 18.62 -2.65 29.95
C PRO A 151 19.16 -4.06 29.72
N PRO A 152 19.49 -4.42 28.47
CA PRO A 152 20.00 -5.75 28.16
C PRO A 152 21.33 -5.99 28.88
N THR A 153 21.60 -7.25 29.21
CA THR A 153 22.91 -7.65 29.71
C THR A 153 23.94 -7.40 28.61
N ILE A 154 24.82 -6.44 28.86
CA ILE A 154 25.90 -6.08 27.93
C ILE A 154 26.87 -7.27 27.88
N ALA A 155 26.96 -7.94 26.73
CA ALA A 155 27.80 -9.12 26.55
C ALA A 155 29.29 -8.71 26.58
N ARG A 156 30.10 -9.45 27.34
CA ARG A 156 31.56 -9.38 27.30
C ARG A 156 32.12 -10.47 26.39
N PRO A 157 33.09 -10.17 25.52
CA PRO A 157 34.12 -11.11 25.11
C PRO A 157 35.26 -11.12 26.15
N ASP A 158 35.70 -12.33 26.53
CA ASP A 158 37.05 -12.75 26.98
C ASP A 158 38.06 -11.78 27.70
N GLU A 159 38.58 -12.28 28.83
CA GLU A 159 39.80 -11.84 29.58
C GLU A 159 40.14 -10.34 29.68
N LYS A 160 39.35 -9.59 30.46
CA LYS A 160 39.76 -8.73 31.61
C LYS A 160 38.70 -7.63 31.90
N GLY A 161 37.81 -7.88 32.87
CA GLY A 161 37.08 -6.82 33.58
C GLY A 161 35.84 -6.20 32.88
N ALA A 162 34.96 -5.52 33.61
CA ALA A 162 33.67 -4.99 33.10
C ALA A 162 33.90 -3.70 32.34
N ALA A 163 33.54 -3.69 31.06
CA ALA A 163 33.90 -2.61 30.16
C ALA A 163 32.76 -1.62 29.84
N ALA A 164 31.54 -1.77 30.38
CA ALA A 164 30.46 -0.82 30.11
C ALA A 164 29.76 -0.33 31.38
N GLN A 165 29.37 0.94 31.41
CA GLN A 165 28.69 1.59 32.53
C GLN A 165 27.64 2.58 32.03
N TRP A 166 26.52 2.67 32.76
CA TRP A 166 25.50 3.69 32.56
C TRP A 166 25.81 4.90 33.45
N LEU A 167 26.05 6.06 32.84
CA LEU A 167 26.33 7.31 33.54
C LEU A 167 25.17 8.30 33.39
N PRO A 168 24.83 9.09 34.42
CA PRO A 168 23.94 10.24 34.26
C PRO A 168 24.42 11.15 33.13
N GLN A 169 23.51 11.77 32.37
CA GLN A 169 23.88 12.66 31.27
C GLN A 169 24.79 13.82 31.70
N ALA A 170 24.66 14.29 32.94
CA ALA A 170 25.51 15.33 33.53
C ALA A 170 26.94 14.87 33.83
N GLU A 171 27.20 13.56 33.83
CA GLU A 171 28.51 12.95 34.12
C GLU A 171 29.20 12.41 32.85
N VAL A 172 28.56 12.54 31.68
CA VAL A 172 29.17 12.22 30.37
C VAL A 172 30.47 13.00 30.23
N THR A 173 31.57 12.33 29.91
CA THR A 173 32.93 12.90 29.96
C THR A 173 33.15 13.98 28.89
N SER A 174 32.71 13.72 27.65
CA SER A 174 32.81 14.69 26.54
C SER A 174 32.01 15.97 26.85
N PRO A 175 32.66 17.14 26.93
CA PRO A 175 31.98 18.40 27.27
C PRO A 175 30.93 18.84 26.23
N THR A 176 31.23 18.67 24.94
CA THR A 176 30.33 19.04 23.84
C THR A 176 29.09 18.15 23.84
N LEU A 177 29.30 16.83 23.90
CA LEU A 177 28.22 15.86 23.96
C LEU A 177 27.36 16.05 25.23
N ARG A 178 27.99 16.22 26.39
CA ARG A 178 27.29 16.49 27.66
C ARG A 178 26.39 17.72 27.55
N ALA A 179 26.91 18.84 27.04
CA ALA A 179 26.12 20.06 26.87
C ALA A 179 24.91 19.83 25.95
N LYS A 180 25.09 19.08 24.87
CA LYS A 180 24.02 18.79 23.89
C LYS A 180 22.98 17.81 24.44
N LEU A 181 23.39 16.79 25.20
CA LEU A 181 22.49 15.88 25.90
C LEU A 181 21.61 16.63 26.91
N LEU A 182 22.22 17.48 27.74
CA LEU A 182 21.49 18.31 28.71
C LEU A 182 20.53 19.30 28.02
N ALA A 183 20.92 19.87 26.89
CA ALA A 183 20.07 20.76 26.10
C ALA A 183 18.90 20.02 25.42
N ALA A 184 19.13 18.80 24.94
CA ALA A 184 18.13 17.96 24.28
C ALA A 184 17.06 17.44 25.26
N ARG A 185 17.34 17.44 26.57
CA ARG A 185 16.40 17.00 27.63
C ARG A 185 15.87 15.59 27.39
N LEU A 186 16.78 14.66 27.07
CA LEU A 186 16.44 13.27 26.84
C LEU A 186 16.03 12.62 28.18
N ASP A 187 14.79 12.15 28.26
CA ASP A 187 14.16 11.58 29.45
C ASP A 187 14.19 10.04 29.49
N GLY A 188 14.69 9.40 28.43
CA GLY A 188 14.76 7.94 28.34
C GLY A 188 13.41 7.28 28.09
N ARG A 189 12.37 8.03 27.69
CA ARG A 189 11.03 7.50 27.46
C ARG A 189 10.76 7.39 25.96
N PRO A 190 10.79 6.17 25.38
CA PRO A 190 10.33 5.94 24.03
C PRO A 190 8.91 6.44 23.84
N GLU A 191 8.69 7.25 22.80
CA GLU A 191 7.38 7.68 22.36
C GLU A 191 7.24 7.43 20.85
N PRO A 192 6.01 7.31 20.33
CA PRO A 192 5.82 7.17 18.90
C PRO A 192 6.37 8.36 18.12
N VAL A 193 7.17 8.05 17.10
CA VAL A 193 7.69 9.01 16.13
C VAL A 193 7.17 8.73 14.73
N ASN A 194 6.31 7.73 14.58
CA ASN A 194 5.61 7.41 13.34
C ASN A 194 4.11 7.41 13.60
N ALA A 195 3.33 7.71 12.55
CA ALA A 195 1.89 7.68 12.60
C ALA A 195 1.33 6.89 11.42
N SER A 196 0.29 6.08 11.67
CA SER A 196 -0.41 5.33 10.62
C SER A 196 -1.92 5.44 10.79
N ALA A 197 -2.65 5.37 9.68
CA ALA A 197 -4.11 5.39 9.68
C ALA A 197 -4.70 3.99 9.49
N LEU A 198 -5.50 3.57 10.46
CA LEU A 198 -6.46 2.49 10.32
C LEU A 198 -7.77 3.07 9.75
N ILE A 199 -7.93 2.96 8.45
CA ILE A 199 -9.05 3.57 7.73
C ILE A 199 -10.11 2.52 7.45
N TYR A 200 -11.34 2.79 7.88
CA TYR A 200 -12.47 1.89 7.70
C TYR A 200 -13.70 2.61 7.17
N ASP A 201 -14.61 1.89 6.53
CA ASP A 201 -15.87 2.43 6.02
C ASP A 201 -17.10 1.96 6.81
N ALA A 202 -18.28 2.42 6.40
CA ALA A 202 -19.54 2.03 7.02
C ALA A 202 -19.89 0.54 6.88
N THR A 203 -19.23 -0.15 5.95
CA THR A 203 -19.49 -1.55 5.62
C THR A 203 -18.52 -2.52 6.32
N GLY A 204 -17.59 -2.00 7.14
CA GLY A 204 -16.60 -2.81 7.84
C GLY A 204 -15.43 -3.24 6.95
N ARG A 205 -15.22 -2.56 5.81
CA ARG A 205 -14.02 -2.74 4.99
C ARG A 205 -12.91 -1.81 5.50
N TYR A 206 -11.67 -2.23 5.30
CA TYR A 206 -10.45 -1.50 5.66
C TYR A 206 -9.64 -1.18 4.43
N LEU A 207 -9.12 0.04 4.35
CA LEU A 207 -8.30 0.51 3.24
C LEU A 207 -6.83 0.20 3.52
N LEU A 208 -6.19 -0.58 2.64
CA LEU A 208 -4.77 -0.91 2.71
C LEU A 208 -4.08 -0.52 1.41
N HIS A 209 -2.79 -0.15 1.50
CA HIS A 209 -1.95 0.05 0.33
C HIS A 209 -0.93 -1.10 0.17
N LEU A 210 -0.63 -1.47 -1.07
CA LEU A 210 0.44 -2.39 -1.40
C LEU A 210 1.73 -1.59 -1.60
N ARG A 211 2.72 -1.86 -0.76
CA ARG A 211 4.02 -1.19 -0.82
C ARG A 211 4.79 -1.60 -2.08
N ASP A 212 5.61 -0.68 -2.57
CA ASP A 212 6.61 -0.96 -3.60
C ASP A 212 7.46 -2.19 -3.25
N HIS A 213 7.79 -2.98 -4.26
CA HIS A 213 8.71 -4.10 -4.11
C HIS A 213 10.17 -3.64 -4.30
N LYS A 214 10.72 -2.96 -3.28
CA LYS A 214 12.14 -2.53 -3.22
C LYS A 214 12.82 -3.09 -1.96
N PRO A 215 13.21 -4.39 -1.96
CA PRO A 215 13.91 -5.00 -0.83
C PRO A 215 15.19 -4.24 -0.47
N GLY A 216 15.45 -4.03 0.82
CA GLY A 216 16.63 -3.28 1.26
C GLY A 216 16.52 -1.76 1.10
N VAL A 217 15.38 -1.24 0.62
CA VAL A 217 15.03 0.18 0.67
C VAL A 217 13.74 0.40 1.46
N ILE A 218 12.78 -0.53 1.33
CA ILE A 218 11.48 -0.46 2.00
C ILE A 218 11.32 -1.66 2.93
N TRP A 219 10.91 -1.38 4.17
CA TRP A 219 10.56 -2.42 5.13
C TRP A 219 9.25 -3.11 4.74
N GLU A 220 9.17 -4.43 4.90
CA GLU A 220 8.08 -5.28 4.37
C GLU A 220 7.73 -4.99 2.89
N SER A 221 8.76 -4.75 2.08
CA SER A 221 8.67 -4.59 0.62
C SER A 221 7.69 -5.60 -0.03
N GLY A 222 6.70 -5.08 -0.78
CA GLY A 222 5.65 -5.88 -1.42
C GLY A 222 4.62 -6.52 -0.47
N ALA A 223 4.40 -5.95 0.73
CA ALA A 223 3.30 -6.31 1.62
C ALA A 223 2.20 -5.24 1.60
N PHE A 224 1.00 -5.62 2.00
CA PHE A 224 -0.06 -4.68 2.35
C PHE A 224 0.21 -4.07 3.73
N ALA A 225 -0.01 -2.76 3.84
CA ALA A 225 0.19 -2.01 5.08
C ALA A 225 -0.88 -0.91 5.25
N LEU A 226 -0.88 -0.31 6.44
CA LEU A 226 -1.59 0.94 6.70
C LEU A 226 -0.85 2.10 6.04
N LEU A 227 -1.60 3.12 5.62
CA LEU A 227 -1.04 4.39 5.14
C LEU A 227 -0.43 5.19 6.30
N GLY A 228 0.60 5.98 6.00
CA GLY A 228 1.27 6.85 6.96
C GLY A 228 2.79 6.70 6.97
N GLY A 229 3.45 7.44 7.85
CA GLY A 229 4.91 7.57 7.79
C GLY A 229 5.55 8.16 9.03
N GLY A 230 6.79 8.63 8.84
CA GLY A 230 7.66 9.09 9.91
C GLY A 230 7.48 10.58 10.21
N ARG A 231 7.63 10.94 11.47
CA ARG A 231 7.61 12.33 11.91
C ARG A 231 8.81 13.09 11.36
N THR A 232 8.59 14.34 10.96
CA THR A 232 9.64 15.31 10.66
C THR A 232 9.76 16.36 11.77
N HIS A 233 10.84 17.14 11.74
CA HIS A 233 11.04 18.22 12.72
C HIS A 233 10.00 19.35 12.58
N ASP A 234 9.36 19.49 11.42
CA ASP A 234 8.34 20.51 11.15
C ASP A 234 6.94 20.07 11.63
N ASP A 235 6.75 18.78 11.90
CA ASP A 235 5.47 18.25 12.37
C ASP A 235 5.21 18.65 13.83
N GLN A 236 4.08 19.32 14.07
CA GLN A 236 3.68 19.77 15.40
C GLN A 236 3.14 18.64 16.29
N SER A 237 2.45 17.66 15.70
CA SER A 237 1.85 16.51 16.39
C SER A 237 1.91 15.25 15.51
N LEU A 238 1.68 14.07 16.10
CA LEU A 238 1.58 12.82 15.35
C LEU A 238 0.36 12.77 14.43
N GLU A 239 -0.71 13.46 14.81
CA GLU A 239 -1.86 13.68 13.93
C GLU A 239 -1.47 14.55 12.73
N GLY A 240 -0.67 15.61 12.95
CA GLY A 240 -0.12 16.43 11.88
C GLY A 240 0.80 15.63 10.94
N THR A 241 1.67 14.78 11.51
CA THR A 241 2.47 13.81 10.74
C THR A 241 1.55 12.94 9.88
N LEU A 242 0.50 12.36 10.45
CA LEU A 242 -0.42 11.52 9.71
C LEU A 242 -1.09 12.28 8.56
N MET A 243 -1.60 13.49 8.82
CA MET A 243 -2.28 14.28 7.79
C MET A 243 -1.35 14.67 6.65
N ARG A 244 -0.10 15.02 6.94
CA ARG A 244 0.92 15.28 5.92
C ARG A 244 1.15 14.05 5.05
N GLU A 245 1.44 12.91 5.66
CA GLU A 245 1.70 11.65 4.94
C GLU A 245 0.49 11.22 4.08
N LEU A 246 -0.73 11.26 4.64
CA LEU A 246 -1.95 10.97 3.85
C LEU A 246 -2.12 11.95 2.68
N SER A 247 -1.79 13.23 2.87
CA SER A 247 -1.89 14.22 1.79
C SER A 247 -0.84 14.04 0.70
N GLU A 248 0.31 13.46 1.02
CA GLU A 248 1.39 13.13 0.08
C GLU A 248 1.06 11.83 -0.68
N GLU A 249 0.59 10.79 0.02
CA GLU A 249 0.30 9.48 -0.57
C GLU A 249 -1.05 9.44 -1.31
N VAL A 250 -2.10 10.03 -0.73
CA VAL A 250 -3.49 9.99 -1.24
C VAL A 250 -4.21 11.33 -0.99
N PRO A 251 -3.93 12.39 -1.77
CA PRO A 251 -4.48 13.73 -1.54
C PRO A 251 -6.01 13.84 -1.51
N ASP A 252 -6.69 12.90 -2.18
CA ASP A 252 -8.16 12.82 -2.24
C ASP A 252 -8.78 12.21 -0.96
N LEU A 253 -7.97 11.56 -0.11
CA LEU A 253 -8.37 10.93 1.14
C LEU A 253 -8.30 11.95 2.30
N ARG A 254 -9.44 12.55 2.62
CA ARG A 254 -9.57 13.51 3.73
C ARG A 254 -10.39 12.91 4.87
N LEU A 255 -9.72 12.60 5.97
CA LEU A 255 -10.37 12.11 7.19
C LEU A 255 -10.72 13.31 8.08
N GLU A 256 -12.00 13.45 8.44
CA GLU A 256 -12.48 14.56 9.27
C GLU A 256 -12.32 14.28 10.78
N ASP A 257 -12.47 13.01 11.19
CA ASP A 257 -12.47 12.56 12.59
C ASP A 257 -11.48 11.41 12.79
N VAL A 258 -10.18 11.71 12.88
CA VAL A 258 -9.18 10.70 13.30
C VAL A 258 -9.01 10.71 14.81
N THR A 259 -8.95 9.53 15.42
CA THR A 259 -8.72 9.39 16.87
C THR A 259 -7.56 8.45 17.14
N PRO A 260 -6.71 8.72 18.15
CA PRO A 260 -5.72 7.76 18.60
C PRO A 260 -6.41 6.45 18.99
N TYR A 261 -5.97 5.34 18.40
CA TYR A 261 -6.57 4.02 18.61
C TYR A 261 -5.65 3.12 19.42
N SER A 262 -4.42 2.91 18.97
CA SER A 262 -3.45 2.05 19.65
C SER A 262 -2.02 2.50 19.36
N VAL A 263 -1.09 2.05 20.19
CA VAL A 263 0.35 2.18 19.93
C VAL A 263 0.91 0.81 19.66
N GLY A 264 1.48 0.63 18.46
CA GLY A 264 2.15 -0.60 18.05
C GLY A 264 3.65 -0.39 17.90
N ALA A 265 4.37 -1.48 17.64
CA ALA A 265 5.78 -1.44 17.25
C ALA A 265 5.94 -2.04 15.85
N ALA A 266 6.60 -1.30 14.98
CA ALA A 266 7.12 -1.81 13.71
C ALA A 266 8.63 -1.98 13.82
N THR A 267 9.22 -2.64 12.82
CA THR A 267 10.69 -2.74 12.71
C THR A 267 11.14 -1.84 11.56
N SER A 268 12.19 -1.06 11.76
CA SER A 268 12.79 -0.29 10.67
C SER A 268 13.60 -1.20 9.74
N ILE A 269 14.07 -0.66 8.62
CA ILE A 269 14.92 -1.40 7.72
C ILE A 269 16.33 -1.69 8.29
N ASP A 270 16.76 -0.91 9.28
CA ASP A 270 18.02 -1.11 10.01
C ASP A 270 17.82 -1.95 11.29
N GLY A 271 16.61 -2.51 11.47
CA GLY A 271 16.28 -3.39 12.59
C GLY A 271 15.85 -2.68 13.88
N LEU A 272 15.84 -1.34 13.92
CA LEU A 272 15.30 -0.58 15.06
C LEU A 272 13.84 -0.91 15.34
N SER A 273 13.46 -0.88 16.62
CA SER A 273 12.06 -0.75 17.01
C SER A 273 11.54 0.64 16.67
N VAL A 274 10.37 0.70 16.04
CA VAL A 274 9.70 1.94 15.63
C VAL A 274 8.33 1.95 16.30
N PRO A 275 8.18 2.64 17.44
CA PRO A 275 6.86 2.84 18.03
C PRO A 275 5.99 3.68 17.09
N VAL A 276 4.81 3.18 16.75
CA VAL A 276 3.87 3.80 15.81
C VAL A 276 2.56 4.10 16.51
N GLN A 277 2.11 5.36 16.44
CA GLN A 277 0.76 5.71 16.84
C GLN A 277 -0.19 5.38 15.70
N VAL A 278 -1.12 4.46 15.94
CA VAL A 278 -2.21 4.18 15.01
C VAL A 278 -3.38 5.08 15.35
N PHE A 279 -3.90 5.78 14.34
CA PHE A 279 -5.14 6.52 14.41
C PHE A 279 -6.24 5.75 13.67
N ALA A 280 -7.43 5.67 14.24
CA ALA A 280 -8.60 5.15 13.54
C ALA A 280 -9.34 6.32 12.88
N GLY A 281 -9.74 6.15 11.62
CA GLY A 281 -10.48 7.17 10.87
C GLY A 281 -11.54 6.54 9.99
N ARG A 282 -12.77 7.05 10.06
CA ARG A 282 -13.87 6.56 9.23
C ARG A 282 -13.92 7.31 7.90
N TRP A 283 -13.81 6.59 6.80
CA TRP A 283 -14.01 7.14 5.45
C TRP A 283 -15.49 7.20 5.08
N ARG A 284 -15.91 8.32 4.49
CA ARG A 284 -17.28 8.56 4.01
C ARG A 284 -17.36 8.99 2.53
N GLY A 285 -16.22 9.12 1.86
CA GLY A 285 -16.15 9.50 0.45
C GLY A 285 -16.24 8.32 -0.50
N THR A 286 -15.85 8.53 -1.76
CA THR A 286 -15.93 7.50 -2.81
C THR A 286 -14.72 6.56 -2.78
N ASP A 287 -14.87 5.34 -3.29
CA ASP A 287 -13.76 4.37 -3.42
C ASP A 287 -12.73 4.74 -4.51
N ARG A 288 -12.97 5.80 -5.30
CA ARG A 288 -12.08 6.28 -6.36
C ARG A 288 -10.99 7.20 -5.82
N LEU A 289 -10.05 6.63 -5.06
CA LEU A 289 -8.90 7.34 -4.50
C LEU A 289 -7.67 7.17 -5.40
N ARG A 290 -6.92 8.27 -5.60
CA ARG A 290 -5.66 8.24 -6.37
C ARG A 290 -4.46 8.10 -5.45
N LEU A 291 -3.72 7.01 -5.63
CA LEU A 291 -2.46 6.75 -4.95
C LEU A 291 -1.31 7.41 -5.72
N HIS A 292 -0.50 8.23 -5.04
CA HIS A 292 0.68 8.87 -5.60
C HIS A 292 1.96 8.08 -5.29
N GLU A 293 1.99 7.39 -4.15
CA GLU A 293 3.11 6.55 -3.72
C GLU A 293 2.63 5.14 -3.31
N GLY A 294 3.25 4.10 -3.88
CA GLY A 294 2.87 2.70 -3.72
C GLY A 294 2.24 2.10 -5.00
N VAL A 295 1.88 0.82 -4.93
CA VAL A 295 1.49 0.03 -6.11
C VAL A 295 -0.02 -0.06 -6.29
N LEU A 296 -0.75 -0.25 -5.19
CA LEU A 296 -2.18 -0.50 -5.20
C LEU A 296 -2.80 0.05 -3.92
N LEU A 297 -3.99 0.64 -4.03
CA LEU A 297 -4.82 1.02 -2.89
C LEU A 297 -6.14 0.26 -3.00
N ARG A 298 -6.53 -0.50 -1.97
CA ARG A 298 -7.70 -1.39 -2.04
C ARG A 298 -8.38 -1.61 -0.69
N TRP A 299 -9.71 -1.76 -0.75
CA TRP A 299 -10.56 -2.12 0.37
C TRP A 299 -10.62 -3.64 0.57
N PHE A 300 -10.52 -4.08 1.82
CA PHE A 300 -10.56 -5.49 2.24
C PHE A 300 -11.49 -5.69 3.42
N THR A 301 -12.15 -6.85 3.50
CA THR A 301 -12.86 -7.27 4.71
C THR A 301 -11.91 -7.99 5.68
N PRO A 302 -12.25 -8.10 6.98
CA PRO A 302 -11.45 -8.90 7.93
C PRO A 302 -11.20 -10.36 7.48
N ASP A 303 -12.12 -10.94 6.70
CA ASP A 303 -12.00 -12.31 6.18
C ASP A 303 -10.97 -12.43 5.05
N ASP A 304 -10.68 -11.33 4.35
CA ASP A 304 -9.66 -11.32 3.29
C ASP A 304 -8.23 -11.37 3.87
N LEU A 305 -8.03 -10.97 5.13
CA LEU A 305 -6.71 -10.68 5.70
C LEU A 305 -5.76 -11.90 5.76
N ASP A 306 -6.29 -13.12 5.81
CA ASP A 306 -5.48 -14.35 5.80
C ASP A 306 -4.90 -14.66 4.42
N ARG A 307 -5.48 -14.07 3.36
CA ARG A 307 -5.05 -14.23 1.97
C ARG A 307 -4.02 -13.17 1.56
N LEU A 308 -3.81 -12.15 2.39
CA LEU A 308 -2.91 -11.04 2.12
C LEU A 308 -1.53 -11.27 2.74
N ARG A 309 -0.49 -10.86 2.01
CA ARG A 309 0.85 -10.68 2.57
C ARG A 309 0.84 -9.39 3.41
N LEU A 310 0.75 -9.57 4.73
CA LEU A 310 0.47 -8.53 5.72
C LEU A 310 1.20 -8.91 7.02
N SER A 311 1.71 -7.92 7.76
CA SER A 311 2.34 -8.19 9.06
C SER A 311 1.32 -8.81 10.04
N PRO A 312 1.72 -9.79 10.87
CA PRO A 312 0.82 -10.36 11.89
C PRO A 312 0.24 -9.30 12.83
N ALA A 313 1.03 -8.29 13.20
CA ALA A 313 0.60 -7.20 14.07
C ALA A 313 -0.51 -6.35 13.44
N THR A 314 -0.39 -6.00 12.15
CA THR A 314 -1.41 -5.25 11.43
C THR A 314 -2.67 -6.09 11.23
N ARG A 315 -2.54 -7.40 10.97
CA ARG A 315 -3.70 -8.32 10.89
C ARG A 315 -4.49 -8.33 12.19
N GLU A 316 -3.81 -8.49 13.31
CA GLU A 316 -4.45 -8.55 14.62
C GLU A 316 -5.10 -7.21 14.99
N LEU A 317 -4.42 -6.10 14.71
CA LEU A 317 -4.95 -4.74 14.90
C LEU A 317 -6.28 -4.53 14.17
N ILE A 318 -6.38 -4.95 12.90
CA ILE A 318 -7.62 -4.82 12.12
C ILE A 318 -8.72 -5.70 12.71
N ARG A 319 -8.40 -6.94 13.11
CA ARG A 319 -9.38 -7.87 13.72
C ARG A 319 -9.90 -7.34 15.05
N GLN A 320 -9.02 -6.82 15.88
CA GLN A 320 -9.39 -6.20 17.15
C GLN A 320 -10.32 -5.01 16.92
N HIS A 321 -9.95 -4.09 16.03
CA HIS A 321 -10.81 -2.94 15.72
C HIS A 321 -12.17 -3.36 15.15
N ALA A 322 -12.21 -4.37 14.28
CA ALA A 322 -13.45 -4.89 13.71
C ALA A 322 -14.36 -5.54 14.76
N ALA A 323 -13.79 -6.22 15.75
CA ALA A 323 -14.54 -6.80 16.87
C ALA A 323 -15.13 -5.72 17.80
N GLU A 324 -14.39 -4.64 18.02
CA GLU A 324 -14.83 -3.48 18.81
C GLU A 324 -15.84 -2.58 18.07
N ASN A 325 -15.76 -2.55 16.73
CA ASN A 325 -16.57 -1.70 15.86
C ASN A 325 -17.31 -2.55 14.81
N PRO A 326 -18.28 -3.39 15.21
CA PRO A 326 -19.05 -4.17 14.27
C PRO A 326 -19.78 -3.24 13.30
N PRO A 327 -19.78 -3.54 11.99
CA PRO A 327 -20.43 -2.70 11.01
C PRO A 327 -21.93 -2.60 11.32
N ASN A 328 -22.48 -1.38 11.24
CA ASN A 328 -23.92 -1.15 11.36
C ASN A 328 -24.64 -1.52 10.05
N ILE A 329 -24.42 -2.76 9.61
CA ILE A 329 -25.12 -3.39 8.51
C ILE A 329 -26.07 -4.40 9.17
N LYS A 330 -27.39 -4.16 9.08
CA LYS A 330 -28.32 -5.32 9.09
C LYS A 330 -27.78 -6.24 8.00
N PRO A 331 -27.37 -7.48 8.29
CA PRO A 331 -26.82 -8.32 7.25
C PRO A 331 -27.84 -8.37 6.12
N ALA A 332 -27.53 -7.73 4.99
CA ALA A 332 -27.96 -8.29 3.73
C ALA A 332 -27.33 -9.66 3.79
N VAL A 333 -28.15 -10.69 3.94
CA VAL A 333 -27.72 -12.09 4.00
C VAL A 333 -26.60 -12.23 2.99
N ALA A 334 -25.38 -12.47 3.48
CA ALA A 334 -24.27 -12.74 2.58
C ALA A 334 -24.79 -13.85 1.66
N PRO A 335 -24.80 -13.66 0.33
CA PRO A 335 -25.18 -14.75 -0.55
C PRO A 335 -24.29 -15.95 -0.16
N PRO A 336 -24.86 -17.16 -0.06
CA PRO A 336 -24.14 -18.32 0.43
C PRO A 336 -22.79 -18.38 -0.28
N VAL A 337 -21.72 -18.42 0.54
CA VAL A 337 -20.36 -18.60 0.05
C VAL A 337 -20.39 -19.79 -0.89
N TRP A 338 -19.89 -19.61 -2.11
CA TRP A 338 -19.83 -20.65 -3.12
C TRP A 338 -19.09 -21.86 -2.53
N ASP A 339 -19.87 -22.87 -2.16
CA ASP A 339 -19.42 -24.18 -1.74
C ASP A 339 -18.79 -24.81 -2.98
N TRP A 340 -17.47 -25.04 -2.97
CA TRP A 340 -16.73 -25.73 -4.04
C TRP A 340 -17.27 -27.14 -4.36
N GLY A 341 -18.22 -27.65 -3.56
CA GLY A 341 -19.00 -28.87 -3.77
C GLY A 341 -20.33 -28.68 -4.50
N SER A 342 -20.81 -27.45 -4.72
CA SER A 342 -21.95 -27.18 -5.60
C SER A 342 -21.50 -27.20 -7.06
N GLN A 343 -22.07 -28.08 -7.88
CA GLN A 343 -21.77 -28.11 -9.31
C GLN A 343 -22.32 -26.84 -9.97
N GLY A 344 -21.44 -26.06 -10.61
CA GLY A 344 -21.86 -24.90 -11.40
C GLY A 344 -22.91 -25.31 -12.44
N VAL A 345 -23.96 -24.50 -12.58
CA VAL A 345 -25.03 -24.75 -13.54
C VAL A 345 -24.61 -24.23 -14.91
N LEU A 346 -24.61 -25.10 -15.91
CA LEU A 346 -24.37 -24.70 -17.30
C LEU A 346 -25.51 -23.77 -17.75
N ASN A 347 -25.16 -22.64 -18.32
CA ASN A 347 -26.11 -21.72 -18.92
C ASN A 347 -26.14 -21.92 -20.43
N GLY A 348 -27.33 -21.97 -21.03
CA GLY A 348 -27.45 -21.80 -22.48
C GLY A 348 -27.22 -20.34 -22.85
N VAL A 349 -26.58 -20.07 -23.98
CA VAL A 349 -26.38 -18.71 -24.48
C VAL A 349 -27.28 -18.49 -25.68
N GLY A 350 -28.20 -17.55 -25.59
CA GLY A 350 -28.97 -17.05 -26.73
C GLY A 350 -28.47 -15.67 -27.14
N VAL A 351 -28.52 -15.39 -28.44
CA VAL A 351 -27.97 -14.18 -29.05
C VAL A 351 -29.08 -13.51 -29.83
N HIS A 352 -29.33 -12.23 -29.57
CA HIS A 352 -30.47 -11.47 -30.08
C HIS A 352 -30.00 -10.20 -30.78
N LEU A 353 -30.63 -9.86 -31.90
CA LEU A 353 -30.39 -8.61 -32.62
C LEU A 353 -31.49 -7.59 -32.29
N HIS A 354 -31.10 -6.51 -31.63
CA HIS A 354 -31.90 -5.31 -31.42
C HIS A 354 -31.59 -4.30 -32.54
N LEU A 355 -32.39 -4.37 -33.61
CA LEU A 355 -32.27 -3.48 -34.76
C LEU A 355 -33.27 -2.33 -34.64
N GLU A 356 -32.79 -1.09 -34.82
CA GLU A 356 -33.62 0.12 -34.85
C GLU A 356 -33.53 0.78 -36.23
N ASP A 357 -34.66 1.17 -36.81
CA ASP A 357 -34.68 1.98 -38.03
C ASP A 357 -34.48 3.48 -37.73
N ALA A 358 -34.48 4.31 -38.78
CA ALA A 358 -34.29 5.76 -38.66
C ALA A 358 -35.39 6.44 -37.82
N GLU A 359 -36.56 5.82 -37.69
CA GLU A 359 -37.67 6.28 -36.85
C GLU A 359 -37.62 5.73 -35.42
N GLY A 360 -36.62 4.91 -35.07
CA GLY A 360 -36.46 4.29 -33.76
C GLY A 360 -37.48 3.18 -33.47
N ARG A 361 -38.04 2.56 -34.51
CA ARG A 361 -38.85 1.34 -34.39
C ARG A 361 -37.94 0.14 -34.32
N VAL A 362 -38.35 -0.89 -33.58
CA VAL A 362 -37.59 -2.13 -33.37
C VAL A 362 -38.09 -3.21 -34.32
N LEU A 363 -37.19 -3.92 -35.00
CA LEU A 363 -37.53 -5.06 -35.84
C LEU A 363 -37.86 -6.29 -34.98
N LEU A 364 -39.04 -6.87 -35.19
CA LEU A 364 -39.45 -8.12 -34.56
C LEU A 364 -39.94 -9.13 -35.60
N GLY A 365 -39.73 -10.42 -35.31
CA GLY A 365 -40.17 -11.55 -36.12
C GLY A 365 -41.34 -12.29 -35.47
N LEU A 366 -42.36 -12.66 -36.25
CA LEU A 366 -43.48 -13.47 -35.78
C LEU A 366 -43.13 -14.96 -35.90
N ARG A 367 -43.03 -15.65 -34.76
CA ARG A 367 -42.68 -17.08 -34.73
C ARG A 367 -43.78 -17.96 -35.31
N HIS A 368 -43.39 -19.00 -36.04
CA HIS A 368 -44.30 -19.99 -36.62
C HIS A 368 -45.17 -20.69 -35.56
N PRO A 369 -46.44 -21.05 -35.84
CA PRO A 369 -47.32 -21.79 -34.93
C PRO A 369 -46.74 -23.12 -34.42
N ASP A 370 -45.89 -23.76 -35.21
CA ASP A 370 -45.25 -25.05 -34.86
C ASP A 370 -43.99 -24.88 -33.99
N SER A 371 -43.67 -23.66 -33.56
CA SER A 371 -42.50 -23.41 -32.74
C SER A 371 -42.63 -24.06 -31.35
N LYS A 372 -41.60 -24.79 -30.92
CA LYS A 372 -41.57 -25.44 -29.60
C LYS A 372 -41.53 -24.46 -28.42
N TYR A 373 -41.16 -23.20 -28.67
CA TYR A 373 -41.11 -22.13 -27.67
C TYR A 373 -41.77 -20.88 -28.25
N ALA A 374 -42.71 -20.31 -27.48
CA ALA A 374 -43.44 -19.09 -27.79
C ALA A 374 -44.00 -19.06 -29.22
N ASP A 375 -44.83 -20.05 -29.58
CA ASP A 375 -45.53 -20.06 -30.87
C ASP A 375 -46.42 -18.82 -31.04
N ASN A 376 -46.64 -18.40 -32.29
CA ASN A 376 -47.50 -17.25 -32.65
C ASN A 376 -47.18 -15.97 -31.85
N THR A 377 -45.91 -15.77 -31.48
CA THR A 377 -45.46 -14.69 -30.61
C THR A 377 -44.33 -13.93 -31.29
N TRP A 378 -44.34 -12.60 -31.17
CA TRP A 378 -43.28 -11.74 -31.70
C TRP A 378 -42.00 -11.85 -30.86
N HIS A 379 -40.85 -11.87 -31.51
CA HIS A 379 -39.55 -12.06 -30.89
C HIS A 379 -38.47 -11.27 -31.62
N TYR A 380 -37.29 -11.13 -31.02
CA TYR A 380 -36.10 -10.69 -31.75
C TYR A 380 -35.74 -11.67 -32.87
N LEU A 381 -34.97 -11.18 -33.83
CA LEU A 381 -34.09 -12.05 -34.61
C LEU A 381 -33.06 -12.63 -33.64
N ALA A 382 -32.98 -13.95 -33.55
CA ALA A 382 -32.16 -14.57 -32.53
C ALA A 382 -31.81 -16.02 -32.81
N GLY A 383 -30.65 -16.42 -32.33
CA GLY A 383 -30.19 -17.81 -32.36
C GLY A 383 -29.68 -18.31 -31.03
N ARG A 384 -29.57 -19.63 -30.93
CA ARG A 384 -28.85 -20.28 -29.85
C ARG A 384 -27.37 -20.33 -30.23
N CYS A 385 -26.51 -19.76 -29.39
CA CYS A 385 -25.08 -19.84 -29.59
C CYS A 385 -24.61 -21.29 -29.42
N GLU A 386 -23.98 -21.82 -30.47
CA GLU A 386 -23.34 -23.12 -30.44
C GLU A 386 -21.87 -22.96 -30.00
N GLN A 387 -20.97 -23.81 -30.50
CA GLN A 387 -19.53 -23.70 -30.24
C GLN A 387 -18.88 -22.63 -31.13
N GLU A 388 -19.33 -21.39 -30.97
CA GLU A 388 -18.87 -20.21 -31.72
C GLU A 388 -18.89 -18.96 -30.84
N PRO A 389 -18.20 -17.87 -31.22
CA PRO A 389 -18.35 -16.58 -30.54
C PRO A 389 -19.77 -16.03 -30.69
N ALA A 390 -20.33 -15.42 -29.64
CA ALA A 390 -21.68 -14.85 -29.67
C ALA A 390 -21.91 -13.86 -30.83
N LEU A 391 -20.89 -13.08 -31.18
CA LEU A 391 -20.96 -12.15 -32.31
C LEU A 391 -20.98 -12.87 -33.67
N ALA A 392 -20.28 -14.01 -33.80
CA ALA A 392 -20.34 -14.84 -35.00
C ALA A 392 -21.73 -15.48 -35.15
N CYS A 393 -22.30 -15.99 -34.05
CA CYS A 393 -23.67 -16.47 -33.99
C CYS A 393 -24.65 -15.37 -34.44
N LEU A 394 -24.55 -14.14 -33.90
CA LEU A 394 -25.42 -13.02 -34.28
C LEU A 394 -25.39 -12.76 -35.79
N VAL A 395 -24.20 -12.67 -36.39
CA VAL A 395 -24.02 -12.36 -37.82
C VAL A 395 -24.55 -13.50 -38.69
N ARG A 396 -24.30 -14.75 -38.30
CA ARG A 396 -24.83 -15.94 -38.99
C ARG A 396 -26.36 -15.94 -38.98
N GLU A 397 -26.98 -15.81 -37.81
CA GLU A 397 -28.43 -15.82 -37.64
C GLU A 397 -29.09 -14.63 -38.37
N ALA A 398 -28.46 -13.44 -38.36
CA ALA A 398 -28.96 -12.27 -39.08
C ALA A 398 -29.05 -12.53 -40.61
N TRP A 399 -28.07 -13.26 -41.16
CA TRP A 399 -28.05 -13.61 -42.57
C TRP A 399 -28.97 -14.80 -42.90
N GLU A 400 -29.01 -15.82 -42.04
CA GLU A 400 -29.83 -17.02 -42.20
C GLU A 400 -31.32 -16.72 -42.09
N GLU A 401 -31.75 -15.99 -41.06
CA GLU A 401 -33.18 -15.74 -40.79
C GLU A 401 -33.76 -14.56 -41.59
N ALA A 402 -32.96 -13.50 -41.79
CA ALA A 402 -33.44 -12.22 -42.32
C ALA A 402 -32.69 -11.71 -43.56
N GLY A 403 -31.59 -12.35 -43.96
CA GLY A 403 -30.76 -11.92 -45.08
C GLY A 403 -29.94 -10.66 -44.86
N LEU A 404 -29.79 -10.23 -43.61
CA LEU A 404 -29.06 -9.04 -43.25
C LEU A 404 -27.56 -9.34 -43.19
N VAL A 405 -26.75 -8.45 -43.79
CA VAL A 405 -25.29 -8.50 -43.70
C VAL A 405 -24.85 -7.44 -42.71
N ILE A 406 -24.13 -7.85 -41.66
CA ILE A 406 -23.70 -6.98 -40.56
C ILE A 406 -22.19 -7.14 -40.39
N ASP A 407 -21.46 -6.03 -40.38
CA ASP A 407 -20.06 -6.02 -39.98
C ASP A 407 -19.99 -6.17 -38.44
N PRO A 408 -19.28 -7.18 -37.91
CA PRO A 408 -19.04 -7.31 -36.47
C PRO A 408 -18.57 -6.02 -35.77
N ALA A 409 -17.85 -5.13 -36.47
CA ALA A 409 -17.37 -3.86 -35.93
C ALA A 409 -18.48 -2.83 -35.68
N ASP A 410 -19.64 -2.97 -36.34
CA ASP A 410 -20.80 -2.09 -36.18
C ASP A 410 -21.79 -2.60 -35.11
N VAL A 411 -21.41 -3.65 -34.37
CA VAL A 411 -22.25 -4.28 -33.34
C VAL A 411 -21.76 -3.95 -31.94
N GLU A 412 -22.68 -3.61 -31.04
CA GLU A 412 -22.41 -3.42 -29.62
C GLU A 412 -23.36 -4.23 -28.74
N LEU A 413 -22.86 -4.80 -27.63
CA LEU A 413 -23.72 -5.43 -26.63
C LEU A 413 -24.45 -4.34 -25.84
N VAL A 414 -25.77 -4.34 -25.89
CA VAL A 414 -26.61 -3.30 -25.25
C VAL A 414 -27.34 -3.81 -24.01
N HIS A 415 -27.56 -5.11 -23.89
CA HIS A 415 -28.27 -5.67 -22.75
C HIS A 415 -27.98 -7.17 -22.57
N VAL A 416 -28.05 -7.63 -21.32
CA VAL A 416 -27.97 -9.06 -20.96
C VAL A 416 -29.15 -9.42 -20.07
N ILE A 417 -29.86 -10.51 -20.40
CA ILE A 417 -30.93 -11.04 -19.55
C ILE A 417 -30.56 -12.44 -19.07
N HIS A 418 -30.62 -12.65 -17.76
CA HIS A 418 -30.48 -13.97 -17.16
C HIS A 418 -31.87 -14.53 -16.83
N VAL A 419 -32.32 -15.50 -17.61
CA VAL A 419 -33.71 -16.01 -17.56
C VAL A 419 -33.76 -17.49 -17.22
N VAL A 420 -34.69 -17.85 -16.34
CA VAL A 420 -35.19 -19.20 -16.14
C VAL A 420 -36.63 -19.24 -16.64
N ASP A 421 -36.86 -19.77 -17.84
CA ASP A 421 -38.17 -19.71 -18.52
C ASP A 421 -39.26 -20.47 -17.75
N ALA A 422 -38.90 -21.58 -17.11
CA ALA A 422 -39.81 -22.37 -16.27
C ALA A 422 -39.04 -23.06 -15.12
N PRO A 423 -39.68 -23.36 -13.98
CA PRO A 423 -39.06 -24.11 -12.89
C PRO A 423 -38.43 -25.42 -13.39
N GLY A 424 -37.12 -25.59 -13.14
CA GLY A 424 -36.36 -26.77 -13.56
C GLY A 424 -35.82 -26.75 -14.99
N SER A 425 -36.05 -25.68 -15.76
CA SER A 425 -35.39 -25.47 -17.06
C SER A 425 -33.93 -25.05 -16.89
N LEU A 426 -33.12 -25.28 -17.92
CA LEU A 426 -31.75 -24.79 -17.97
C LEU A 426 -31.77 -23.25 -17.99
N PRO A 427 -31.04 -22.56 -17.08
CA PRO A 427 -30.89 -21.11 -17.15
C PRO A 427 -30.28 -20.67 -18.47
N LEU A 428 -30.76 -19.54 -19.00
CA LEU A 428 -30.29 -18.95 -20.24
C LEU A 428 -29.72 -17.55 -20.00
N MET A 429 -28.56 -17.28 -20.59
CA MET A 429 -28.06 -15.92 -20.76
C MET A 429 -28.41 -15.44 -22.18
N GLN A 430 -29.31 -14.47 -22.26
CA GLN A 430 -29.73 -13.84 -23.50
C GLN A 430 -28.90 -12.57 -23.72
N LEU A 431 -27.97 -12.61 -24.67
CA LEU A 431 -27.12 -11.49 -25.06
C LEU A 431 -27.83 -10.70 -26.16
N VAL A 432 -28.13 -9.43 -25.90
CA VAL A 432 -28.82 -8.56 -26.86
C VAL A 432 -27.83 -7.54 -27.42
N PHE A 433 -27.63 -7.63 -28.73
CA PHE A 433 -26.70 -6.78 -29.46
C PHE A 433 -27.46 -5.80 -30.35
N ARG A 434 -26.97 -4.56 -30.44
CA ARG A 434 -27.45 -3.55 -31.38
C ARG A 434 -26.47 -3.46 -32.54
N ALA A 435 -26.97 -3.53 -33.77
CA ALA A 435 -26.19 -3.18 -34.95
C ALA A 435 -26.47 -1.73 -35.35
N ARG A 436 -25.42 -0.93 -35.49
CA ARG A 436 -25.52 0.49 -35.91
C ARG A 436 -25.66 0.63 -37.42
N ARG A 437 -25.16 -0.36 -38.17
CA ARG A 437 -25.22 -0.43 -39.64
C ARG A 437 -25.40 -1.88 -40.07
N TRP A 438 -26.10 -2.04 -41.20
CA TRP A 438 -26.32 -3.31 -41.87
C TRP A 438 -26.64 -3.06 -43.35
N GLU A 439 -26.52 -4.10 -44.16
CA GLU A 439 -26.95 -4.11 -45.56
C GLU A 439 -28.09 -5.12 -45.76
N GLY A 440 -28.97 -4.83 -46.71
CA GLY A 440 -30.15 -5.64 -47.01
C GLY A 440 -31.44 -5.17 -46.33
N THR A 441 -32.56 -5.65 -46.83
CA THR A 441 -33.89 -5.47 -46.22
C THR A 441 -34.32 -6.78 -45.56
N PRO A 442 -34.92 -6.77 -44.36
CA PRO A 442 -35.36 -8.00 -43.70
C PRO A 442 -36.32 -8.81 -44.56
N GLU A 443 -35.94 -10.05 -44.87
CA GLU A 443 -36.72 -11.00 -45.66
C GLU A 443 -36.96 -12.28 -44.85
N VAL A 444 -38.13 -12.91 -44.99
CA VAL A 444 -38.37 -14.21 -44.34
C VAL A 444 -37.64 -15.30 -45.13
N ARG A 445 -36.48 -15.75 -44.62
CA ARG A 445 -35.68 -16.80 -45.27
C ARG A 445 -35.92 -18.20 -44.74
N GLU A 446 -36.41 -18.31 -43.51
CA GLU A 446 -36.80 -19.56 -42.86
C GLU A 446 -38.31 -19.56 -42.57
N PRO A 447 -39.16 -19.74 -43.59
CA PRO A 447 -40.63 -19.62 -43.46
C PRO A 447 -41.25 -20.68 -42.54
N ASP A 448 -40.54 -21.76 -42.26
CA ASP A 448 -40.89 -22.81 -41.31
C ASP A 448 -40.68 -22.39 -39.84
N LYS A 449 -39.88 -21.34 -39.58
CA LYS A 449 -39.59 -20.82 -38.23
C LYS A 449 -40.15 -19.44 -37.97
N CYS A 450 -40.15 -18.56 -38.98
CA CYS A 450 -40.61 -17.18 -38.90
C CYS A 450 -41.61 -16.89 -40.02
N LEU A 451 -42.74 -16.24 -39.70
CA LEU A 451 -43.81 -15.94 -40.67
C LEU A 451 -43.76 -14.51 -41.21
N ALA A 452 -43.20 -13.57 -40.46
CA ALA A 452 -43.16 -12.16 -40.85
C ALA A 452 -42.11 -11.39 -40.05
N TRP A 453 -41.49 -10.39 -40.70
CA TRP A 453 -40.70 -9.34 -40.06
C TRP A 453 -41.49 -8.04 -40.05
N GLN A 454 -41.53 -7.33 -38.92
CA GLN A 454 -42.24 -6.05 -38.80
C GLN A 454 -41.50 -5.07 -37.88
N TRP A 455 -41.52 -3.80 -38.25
CA TRP A 455 -41.01 -2.70 -37.43
C TRP A 455 -42.09 -2.19 -36.48
N TRP A 456 -41.79 -2.18 -35.18
CA TRP A 456 -42.71 -1.79 -34.11
C TRP A 456 -42.20 -0.56 -33.36
N PRO A 457 -43.03 0.47 -33.13
CA PRO A 457 -42.67 1.56 -32.22
C PRO A 457 -42.39 1.00 -30.83
N ARG A 458 -41.31 1.46 -30.18
CA ARG A 458 -40.90 0.99 -28.83
C ARG A 458 -41.98 1.13 -27.74
N HIS A 459 -42.94 2.04 -27.94
CA HIS A 459 -44.04 2.32 -27.02
C HIS A 459 -45.37 1.66 -27.42
N GLU A 460 -45.41 0.99 -28.58
CA GLU A 460 -46.59 0.29 -29.11
C GLU A 460 -46.21 -1.14 -29.54
N LEU A 461 -45.45 -1.83 -28.70
CA LEU A 461 -45.05 -3.22 -28.94
C LEU A 461 -46.28 -4.15 -28.98
N PRO A 462 -46.27 -5.21 -29.81
CA PRO A 462 -47.41 -6.12 -29.96
C PRO A 462 -47.75 -6.79 -28.63
N ASP A 463 -49.03 -7.07 -28.36
CA ASP A 463 -49.47 -7.72 -27.12
C ASP A 463 -48.75 -9.07 -26.91
N ARG A 464 -48.75 -9.91 -27.96
CA ARG A 464 -48.08 -11.20 -28.00
C ARG A 464 -46.61 -11.05 -28.37
N ILE A 465 -45.78 -10.73 -27.40
CA ILE A 465 -44.32 -10.70 -27.53
C ILE A 465 -43.69 -11.59 -26.47
N VAL A 466 -42.54 -12.20 -26.77
CA VAL A 466 -41.77 -12.96 -25.79
C VAL A 466 -41.39 -12.06 -24.62
N SER A 467 -41.57 -12.56 -23.40
CA SER A 467 -41.48 -11.76 -22.18
C SER A 467 -40.10 -11.12 -22.01
N TYR A 468 -39.02 -11.88 -22.19
CA TYR A 468 -37.66 -11.34 -22.08
C TYR A 468 -37.34 -10.34 -23.20
N THR A 469 -37.92 -10.47 -24.40
CA THR A 469 -37.77 -9.49 -25.48
C THR A 469 -38.39 -8.15 -25.09
N ARG A 470 -39.61 -8.16 -24.52
CA ARG A 470 -40.24 -6.93 -24.02
C ARG A 470 -39.38 -6.29 -22.93
N THR A 471 -38.86 -7.10 -22.00
CA THR A 471 -37.97 -6.65 -20.93
C THR A 471 -36.70 -6.01 -21.50
N ALA A 472 -36.05 -6.65 -22.48
CA ALA A 472 -34.87 -6.10 -23.15
C ALA A 472 -35.15 -4.74 -23.80
N ILE A 473 -36.20 -4.62 -24.63
CA ILE A 473 -36.51 -3.37 -25.34
C ILE A 473 -36.74 -2.23 -24.35
N THR A 474 -37.47 -2.51 -23.27
CA THR A 474 -37.76 -1.55 -22.21
C THR A 474 -36.47 -1.14 -21.50
N ALA A 475 -35.66 -2.11 -21.05
CA ALA A 475 -34.41 -1.87 -20.34
C ALA A 475 -33.36 -1.12 -21.19
N ILE A 476 -33.24 -1.46 -22.47
CA ILE A 476 -32.36 -0.77 -23.43
C ILE A 476 -32.78 0.70 -23.57
N SER A 477 -34.08 0.97 -23.66
CA SER A 477 -34.61 2.35 -23.73
C SER A 477 -34.31 3.16 -22.46
N GLU A 478 -34.18 2.49 -21.32
CA GLU A 478 -33.88 3.11 -20.02
C GLU A 478 -32.39 3.09 -19.66
N GLY A 479 -31.52 2.62 -20.57
CA GLY A 479 -30.07 2.54 -20.33
C GLY A 479 -29.67 1.51 -19.27
N ARG A 480 -30.52 0.52 -18.97
CA ARG A 480 -30.19 -0.55 -18.03
C ARG A 480 -29.49 -1.70 -18.77
N PRO A 481 -28.25 -2.07 -18.38
CA PRO A 481 -27.48 -3.09 -19.11
C PRO A 481 -27.84 -4.53 -18.75
N TYR A 482 -28.59 -4.76 -17.66
CA TYR A 482 -28.87 -6.10 -17.13
C TYR A 482 -30.29 -6.24 -16.60
N SER A 483 -30.86 -7.45 -16.71
CA SER A 483 -32.12 -7.84 -16.08
C SER A 483 -32.13 -9.35 -15.79
N GLU A 484 -32.96 -9.76 -14.83
CA GLU A 484 -33.15 -11.17 -14.47
C GLU A 484 -34.64 -11.51 -14.47
N MET A 485 -34.98 -12.75 -14.84
CA MET A 485 -36.36 -13.21 -14.95
C MET A 485 -36.49 -14.68 -14.54
N GLY A 486 -37.55 -15.00 -13.79
CA GLY A 486 -37.89 -16.39 -13.42
C GLY A 486 -37.06 -17.00 -12.29
N TRP A 487 -36.26 -16.18 -11.60
CA TRP A 487 -35.54 -16.54 -10.36
C TRP A 487 -36.43 -16.41 -9.12
#